data_AF-A0A0F9QM15-F1
#
_entry.id   AF-A0A0F9QM15-F1
#
_cell.length_a   1.000
_cell.length_b   1.000
_cell.length_c   1.000
_cell.angle_alpha   90.00
_cell.angle_beta   90.00
_cell.angle_gamma   90.00
#
_symmetry.space_group_name_H-M   'P 1'
#
loop_
_entity.id
_entity.type
_entity.pdbx_description
1 polymer ?
#
loop_
_entity_poly.entity_id
_entity_poly.type
_entity_poly.pdbx_seq_one_letter_code
_entity_poly.pdbx_strand_id
1 'polypeptide(L)'
;MNATEVSSAEIQAWAEGKMSKQGLPLPTKPKGKDPKFEYPEDPSKLVSIEIGQWLAKFTGWLTYAVALLGRITSELVLVEAEYRLKINSFRSEVLADLPGRPAAEVVEAEVLTQHDELGSLYERRLQLMTVKETLESRAKIYERGYQAMSRELSRKEMEAKTQ
;
A
#
# COMPACT_ATOMS: atom_id res chain seq x y z
N MET A 1 3.73 -24.98 7.32
CA MET A 1 4.55 -23.76 7.44
C MET A 1 4.03 -23.05 8.66
N ASN A 2 4.87 -22.91 9.68
CA ASN A 2 4.54 -22.19 10.89
C ASN A 2 4.55 -20.68 10.61
N ALA A 3 3.76 -19.89 11.35
CA ALA A 3 3.78 -18.44 11.18
C ALA A 3 5.15 -17.81 11.47
N THR A 4 5.96 -18.45 12.31
CA THR A 4 7.34 -18.04 12.63
C THR A 4 8.33 -18.27 11.47
N GLU A 5 7.96 -19.10 10.49
CA GLU A 5 8.78 -19.38 9.31
C GLU A 5 8.51 -18.39 8.16
N VAL A 6 7.53 -17.50 8.31
CA VAL A 6 7.14 -16.55 7.28
C VAL A 6 8.25 -15.52 7.05
N SER A 7 8.77 -15.49 5.82
CA SER A 7 9.86 -14.60 5.41
C SER A 7 9.35 -13.24 4.92
N SER A 8 9.82 -12.17 5.56
CA SER A 8 9.53 -10.80 5.10
C SER A 8 10.07 -10.52 3.69
N ALA A 9 11.22 -11.12 3.33
CA ALA A 9 11.81 -11.00 2.00
C ALA A 9 10.95 -11.67 0.92
N GLU A 10 10.36 -12.82 1.22
CA GLU A 10 9.45 -13.53 0.31
C GLU A 10 8.14 -12.76 0.12
N ILE A 11 7.57 -12.24 1.21
CA ILE A 11 6.38 -11.38 1.14
C ILE A 11 6.66 -10.13 0.30
N GLN A 12 7.81 -9.48 0.53
CA GLN A 12 8.21 -8.31 -0.23
C GLN A 12 8.36 -8.64 -1.72
N ALA A 13 9.12 -9.69 -2.07
CA ALA A 13 9.32 -10.09 -3.46
C ALA A 13 8.00 -10.45 -4.15
N TRP A 14 7.11 -11.15 -3.43
CA TRP A 14 5.77 -11.46 -3.92
C TRP A 14 4.95 -10.20 -4.17
N ALA A 15 4.94 -9.25 -3.23
CA ALA A 15 4.19 -8.00 -3.34
C ALA A 15 4.73 -7.15 -4.50
N GLU A 16 6.04 -7.00 -4.63
CA GLU A 16 6.68 -6.31 -5.75
C GLU A 16 6.33 -6.96 -7.09
N GLY A 17 6.35 -8.30 -7.16
CA GLY A 17 5.94 -9.06 -8.34
C GLY A 17 4.46 -8.86 -8.69
N LYS A 18 3.57 -8.80 -7.69
CA LYS A 18 2.14 -8.53 -7.92
C LYS A 18 1.90 -7.08 -8.36
N MET A 19 2.64 -6.15 -7.78
CA MET A 19 2.51 -4.71 -8.04
C MET A 19 3.11 -4.27 -9.37
N SER A 20 4.20 -4.89 -9.82
CA SER A 20 4.78 -4.62 -11.14
C SER A 20 3.81 -4.96 -12.29
N LYS A 21 3.03 -6.03 -12.13
CA LYS A 21 1.99 -6.45 -13.09
C LYS A 21 0.80 -5.49 -13.19
N GLN A 22 0.60 -4.61 -12.22
CA GLN A 22 -0.53 -3.66 -12.23
C GLN A 22 -0.29 -2.47 -13.18
N GLY A 23 0.92 -2.27 -13.73
CA GLY A 23 1.16 -1.16 -14.67
C GLY A 23 0.96 0.24 -14.08
N LEU A 24 0.99 0.35 -12.75
CA LEU A 24 0.86 1.60 -12.01
C LEU A 24 2.24 2.28 -11.94
N PRO A 25 2.48 3.41 -12.66
CA PRO A 25 3.80 4.00 -12.76
C PRO A 25 4.25 4.63 -11.43
N LEU A 26 5.55 4.52 -11.14
CA LEU A 26 6.16 5.20 -10.01
C LEU A 26 6.98 6.40 -10.50
N PRO A 27 7.06 7.48 -9.71
CA PRO A 27 7.97 8.58 -10.00
C PRO A 27 9.40 8.05 -10.06
N THR A 28 10.17 8.50 -11.04
CA THR A 28 11.59 8.17 -11.13
C THR A 28 12.31 8.66 -9.90
N LYS A 29 13.36 7.94 -9.50
CA LYS A 29 14.25 8.45 -8.46
C LYS A 29 14.79 9.82 -8.93
N PRO A 30 14.68 10.87 -8.12
CA PRO A 30 15.44 12.11 -8.34
C PRO A 30 16.89 11.86 -8.69
N LYS A 31 17.40 12.59 -9.68
CA LYS A 31 18.83 12.62 -10.01
C LYS A 31 19.51 13.68 -9.13
N GLY A 32 20.42 13.28 -8.22
CA GLY A 32 21.33 14.22 -7.52
C GLY A 32 21.76 13.84 -6.09
N LYS A 33 22.90 14.40 -5.65
CA LYS A 33 23.37 14.42 -4.23
C LYS A 33 23.16 15.79 -3.56
N ASP A 34 22.47 16.73 -4.22
CA ASP A 34 22.27 18.12 -3.77
C ASP A 34 20.86 18.39 -3.19
N PRO A 35 20.70 19.38 -2.30
CA PRO A 35 19.46 19.67 -1.56
C PRO A 35 18.36 20.40 -2.36
N LYS A 36 18.46 20.48 -3.69
CA LYS A 36 17.44 21.07 -4.55
C LYS A 36 17.09 20.07 -5.65
N PHE A 37 15.81 19.73 -5.75
CA PHE A 37 15.34 18.47 -6.32
C PHE A 37 14.25 18.71 -7.36
N GLU A 38 14.32 18.00 -8.50
CA GLU A 38 13.26 17.94 -9.51
C GLU A 38 12.51 16.59 -9.44
N TYR A 39 11.26 16.65 -8.97
CA TYR A 39 10.19 15.64 -9.17
C TYR A 39 9.72 15.75 -10.63
N PRO A 40 9.15 14.69 -11.25
CA PRO A 40 9.28 14.41 -12.69
C PRO A 40 9.17 15.68 -13.54
N GLU A 41 10.33 16.18 -13.95
CA GLU A 41 10.53 17.32 -14.86
C GLU A 41 9.60 18.52 -14.59
N ASP A 42 9.84 19.23 -13.47
CA ASP A 42 9.37 20.59 -13.16
C ASP A 42 8.10 21.05 -13.93
N PRO A 43 6.90 20.97 -13.32
CA PRO A 43 5.64 21.38 -13.94
C PRO A 43 5.65 22.77 -14.57
N SER A 44 6.53 23.67 -14.09
CA SER A 44 6.66 25.02 -14.66
C SER A 44 7.15 25.02 -16.11
N LYS A 45 7.91 23.98 -16.51
CA LYS A 45 8.42 23.76 -17.86
C LYS A 45 7.38 23.23 -18.84
N LEU A 46 6.24 22.72 -18.35
CA LEU A 46 5.18 22.16 -19.19
C LEU A 46 4.28 23.27 -19.76
N VAL A 47 3.79 23.09 -20.99
CA VAL A 47 2.70 23.93 -21.52
C VAL A 47 1.34 23.44 -21.03
N SER A 48 0.32 24.32 -21.04
CA SER A 48 -1.01 24.01 -20.45
C SER A 48 -1.63 22.72 -21.00
N ILE A 49 -1.41 22.40 -22.28
CA ILE A 49 -1.94 21.17 -22.90
C ILE A 49 -1.28 19.91 -22.31
N GLU A 50 0.02 19.97 -22.02
CA GLU A 50 0.78 18.87 -21.41
C GLU A 50 0.35 18.69 -19.95
N ILE A 51 0.12 19.79 -19.23
CA ILE A 51 -0.43 19.76 -17.87
C ILE A 51 -1.81 19.08 -17.88
N GLY A 52 -2.68 19.42 -18.82
CA GLY A 52 -3.99 18.78 -18.99
C GLY A 52 -3.89 17.26 -19.24
N GLN A 53 -2.95 16.83 -20.09
CA GLN A 53 -2.70 15.40 -20.32
C GLN A 53 -2.20 14.68 -19.07
N TRP A 54 -1.33 15.31 -18.28
CA TRP A 54 -0.85 14.76 -17.02
C TRP A 54 -1.94 14.66 -15.96
N LEU A 55 -2.81 15.67 -15.85
CA LEU A 55 -3.99 15.62 -14.97
C LEU A 55 -4.88 14.43 -15.32
N ALA A 56 -5.18 14.23 -16.62
CA ALA A 56 -5.97 13.08 -17.07
C ALA A 56 -5.30 11.74 -16.73
N LYS A 57 -3.98 11.63 -16.91
CA LYS A 57 -3.21 10.42 -16.54
C LYS A 57 -3.24 10.16 -15.04
N PHE A 58 -2.98 11.17 -14.20
CA PHE A 58 -3.03 11.03 -12.74
C PHE A 58 -4.42 10.60 -12.26
N THR A 59 -5.48 11.17 -12.82
CA THR A 59 -6.85 10.74 -12.53
C THR A 59 -7.06 9.28 -12.90
N GLY A 60 -6.65 8.86 -14.11
CA GLY A 60 -6.78 7.47 -14.55
C GLY A 60 -6.05 6.49 -13.63
N TRP A 61 -4.80 6.78 -13.27
CA TRP A 61 -4.02 5.94 -12.36
C TRP A 61 -4.57 5.95 -10.93
N LEU A 62 -5.06 7.09 -10.44
CA LEU A 62 -5.68 7.20 -9.13
C LEU A 62 -6.95 6.34 -9.06
N THR A 63 -7.87 6.50 -10.02
CA THR A 63 -9.11 5.70 -10.07
C THR A 63 -8.80 4.21 -10.15
N TYR A 64 -7.81 3.82 -10.97
CA TYR A 64 -7.41 2.42 -11.07
C TYR A 64 -6.77 1.89 -9.78
N ALA A 65 -5.88 2.65 -9.14
CA ALA A 65 -5.29 2.29 -7.86
C ALA A 65 -6.35 2.15 -6.75
N VAL A 66 -7.33 3.05 -6.70
CA VAL A 66 -8.46 2.98 -5.74
C VAL A 66 -9.34 1.76 -6.01
N ALA A 67 -9.61 1.42 -7.27
CA ALA A 67 -10.36 0.22 -7.61
C ALA A 67 -9.62 -1.07 -7.17
N LEU A 68 -8.30 -1.14 -7.37
CA LEU A 68 -7.47 -2.24 -6.88
C LEU A 68 -7.45 -2.28 -5.33
N LEU A 69 -7.35 -1.11 -4.69
CA LEU A 69 -7.36 -0.99 -3.24
C LEU A 69 -8.68 -1.51 -2.66
N GLY A 70 -9.81 -1.19 -3.29
CA GLY A 70 -11.13 -1.70 -2.89
C GLY A 70 -11.17 -3.23 -2.91
N ARG A 71 -10.68 -3.86 -3.97
CA ARG A 71 -10.62 -5.33 -4.08
C ARG A 71 -9.75 -5.96 -2.99
N ILE A 72 -8.54 -5.44 -2.79
CA ILE A 72 -7.60 -5.96 -1.78
C ILE A 72 -8.13 -5.73 -0.37
N THR A 73 -8.79 -4.61 -0.11
CA THR A 73 -9.39 -4.31 1.20
C THR A 73 -10.54 -5.26 1.51
N SER A 74 -11.42 -5.53 0.53
CA SER A 74 -12.49 -6.52 0.72
C SER A 74 -11.94 -7.91 1.03
N GLU A 75 -10.90 -8.33 0.31
CA GLU A 75 -10.26 -9.63 0.56
C GLU A 75 -9.58 -9.67 1.93
N LEU A 76 -8.85 -8.61 2.31
CA LEU A 76 -8.19 -8.52 3.60
C LEU A 76 -9.20 -8.57 4.76
N VAL A 77 -10.35 -7.89 4.64
CA VAL A 77 -11.41 -7.94 5.67
C VAL A 77 -11.89 -9.37 5.91
N LEU A 78 -12.09 -10.15 4.86
CA LEU A 78 -12.51 -11.56 4.99
C LEU A 78 -11.42 -12.41 5.64
N VAL A 79 -10.17 -12.25 5.19
CA VAL A 79 -9.02 -12.97 5.74
C VAL A 79 -8.77 -12.61 7.21
N GLU A 80 -8.90 -11.33 7.58
CA GLU A 80 -8.77 -10.89 8.98
C GLU A 80 -9.90 -11.42 9.86
N ALA A 81 -11.12 -11.51 9.34
CA ALA A 81 -12.23 -12.10 10.07
C ALA A 81 -12.00 -13.60 10.32
N GLU A 82 -11.60 -14.35 9.29
CA GLU A 82 -11.25 -15.77 9.43
C GLU A 82 -10.09 -15.97 10.41
N TYR A 83 -9.04 -15.15 10.27
CA TYR A 83 -7.87 -15.19 11.13
C TYR A 83 -8.23 -14.98 12.60
N ARG A 84 -9.00 -13.92 12.90
CA ARG A 84 -9.45 -13.64 14.27
C ARG A 84 -10.34 -14.74 14.83
N LEU A 85 -11.22 -15.33 14.01
CA LEU A 85 -12.06 -16.44 14.45
C LEU A 85 -11.20 -17.65 14.85
N LYS A 86 -10.22 -18.02 14.02
CA LYS A 86 -9.32 -19.14 14.31
C LYS A 86 -8.41 -18.88 15.51
N ILE A 87 -7.82 -17.69 15.63
CA ILE A 87 -7.04 -17.33 16.83
C ILE A 87 -7.89 -17.44 18.09
N ASN A 88 -9.13 -16.96 18.05
CA ASN A 88 -10.03 -17.03 19.20
C ASN A 88 -10.52 -18.45 19.51
N SER A 89 -10.65 -19.34 18.51
CA SER A 89 -11.06 -20.73 18.76
C SER A 89 -9.98 -21.53 19.48
N PHE A 90 -8.71 -21.30 19.15
CA PHE A 90 -7.58 -21.98 19.79
C PHE A 90 -7.13 -21.32 21.10
N ARG A 91 -7.53 -20.07 21.34
CA ARG A 91 -7.15 -19.29 22.52
C ARG A 91 -7.31 -20.04 23.85
N SER A 92 -8.40 -20.79 24.05
CA SER A 92 -8.63 -21.51 25.31
C SER A 92 -7.63 -22.63 25.56
N GLU A 93 -7.13 -23.27 24.51
CA GLU A 93 -6.15 -24.36 24.61
C GLU A 93 -4.82 -23.81 25.11
N VAL A 94 -4.42 -22.68 24.54
CA VAL A 94 -3.12 -22.05 24.78
C VAL A 94 -3.07 -21.29 26.11
N LEU A 95 -4.20 -20.78 26.59
CA LEU A 95 -4.28 -20.08 27.87
C LEU A 95 -3.93 -20.96 29.08
N ALA A 96 -4.05 -22.29 28.96
CA ALA A 96 -3.69 -23.22 30.03
C ALA A 96 -2.18 -23.19 30.35
N ASP A 97 -1.36 -22.91 29.34
CA ASP A 97 0.10 -22.94 29.44
C ASP A 97 0.72 -21.57 29.73
N LEU A 98 -0.09 -20.50 29.69
CA LEU A 98 0.37 -19.13 29.89
C LEU A 98 0.13 -18.64 31.34
N PRO A 99 1.12 -17.99 31.97
CA PRO A 99 0.98 -17.50 33.34
C PRO A 99 0.04 -16.29 33.43
N GLY A 100 -0.93 -16.37 34.35
CA GLY A 100 -1.74 -15.22 34.76
C GLY A 100 -2.74 -14.74 33.70
N ARG A 101 -2.71 -13.45 33.39
CA ARG A 101 -3.56 -12.81 32.37
C ARG A 101 -2.66 -12.25 31.25
N PRO A 102 -2.24 -13.08 30.29
CA PRO A 102 -1.37 -12.65 29.20
C PRO A 102 -2.06 -11.60 28.32
N ALA A 103 -1.25 -10.73 27.71
CA ALA A 103 -1.72 -9.78 26.71
C ALA A 103 -2.22 -10.52 25.45
N ALA A 104 -3.09 -9.86 24.67
CA ALA A 104 -3.70 -10.49 23.48
C ALA A 104 -2.63 -10.90 22.44
N GLU A 105 -1.59 -10.09 22.29
CA GLU A 105 -0.48 -10.33 21.36
C GLU A 105 0.35 -11.56 21.78
N VAL A 106 0.50 -11.81 23.08
CA VAL A 106 1.22 -12.98 23.60
C VAL A 106 0.40 -14.24 23.35
N VAL A 107 -0.91 -14.18 23.58
CA VAL A 107 -1.83 -15.28 23.27
C VAL A 107 -1.83 -15.58 21.78
N GLU A 108 -1.90 -14.56 20.93
CA GLU A 108 -1.86 -14.71 19.48
C GLU A 108 -0.55 -15.35 19.02
N ALA A 109 0.60 -14.88 19.52
CA ALA A 109 1.90 -15.45 19.19
C ALA A 109 2.02 -16.93 19.59
N GLU A 110 1.50 -17.29 20.77
CA GLU A 110 1.53 -18.67 21.23
C GLU A 110 0.59 -19.56 20.41
N VAL A 111 -0.62 -19.10 20.08
CA VAL A 111 -1.53 -19.81 19.16
C VAL A 111 -0.86 -20.05 17.80
N LEU A 112 -0.21 -19.03 17.24
CA LEU A 112 0.51 -19.16 15.97
C LEU A 112 1.70 -20.12 16.03
N THR A 113 2.31 -20.28 17.21
CA THR A 113 3.43 -21.19 17.43
C THR A 113 2.95 -22.63 17.52
N GLN A 114 1.82 -22.88 18.18
CA GLN A 114 1.30 -24.23 18.42
C GLN A 114 0.45 -24.77 17.25
N HIS A 115 -0.14 -23.89 16.42
CA HIS A 115 -1.06 -24.27 15.35
C HIS A 115 -0.51 -23.90 13.96
N ASP A 116 0.31 -24.81 13.40
CA ASP A 116 0.94 -24.66 12.08
C ASP A 116 -0.07 -24.42 10.94
N GLU A 117 -1.30 -24.93 11.06
CA GLU A 117 -2.34 -24.70 10.04
C GLU A 117 -2.66 -23.20 9.82
N LEU A 118 -2.35 -22.35 10.80
CA LEU A 118 -2.57 -20.91 10.71
C LEU A 118 -1.50 -20.17 9.94
N GLY A 119 -0.32 -20.76 9.71
CA GLY A 119 0.80 -20.07 9.08
C GLY A 119 0.48 -19.59 7.66
N SER A 120 -0.23 -20.40 6.86
CA SER A 120 -0.69 -20.00 5.52
C SER A 120 -1.68 -18.82 5.54
N LEU A 121 -2.57 -18.78 6.53
CA LEU A 121 -3.55 -17.71 6.71
C LEU A 121 -2.86 -16.42 7.18
N TYR A 122 -1.91 -16.55 8.09
CA TYR A 122 -1.07 -15.45 8.56
C TYR A 122 -0.23 -14.86 7.43
N GLU A 123 0.43 -15.70 6.61
CA GLU A 123 1.16 -15.27 5.43
C GLU A 123 0.24 -14.53 4.45
N ARG A 124 -0.94 -15.08 4.15
CA ARG A 124 -1.90 -14.43 3.25
C ARG A 124 -2.33 -13.06 3.78
N ARG A 125 -2.56 -12.95 5.08
CA ARG A 125 -2.88 -11.68 5.73
C ARG A 125 -1.75 -10.66 5.51
N LEU A 126 -0.51 -11.03 5.77
CA LEU A 126 0.64 -10.14 5.58
C LEU A 126 0.79 -9.71 4.12
N GLN A 127 0.70 -10.65 3.17
CA GLN A 127 0.71 -10.37 1.73
C GLN A 127 -0.33 -9.30 1.34
N LEU A 128 -1.57 -9.43 1.81
CA LEU A 128 -2.65 -8.49 1.50
C LEU A 128 -2.43 -7.13 2.16
N MET A 129 -1.95 -7.10 3.40
CA MET A 129 -1.58 -5.85 4.09
C MET A 129 -0.48 -5.10 3.32
N THR A 130 0.59 -5.79 2.91
CA THR A 130 1.68 -5.17 2.15
C THR A 130 1.20 -4.58 0.83
N VAL A 131 0.31 -5.28 0.11
CA VAL A 131 -0.27 -4.77 -1.15
C VAL A 131 -1.18 -3.57 -0.89
N LYS A 132 -2.00 -3.60 0.17
CA LYS A 132 -2.85 -2.48 0.59
C LYS A 132 -2.01 -1.22 0.84
N GLU A 133 -0.99 -1.32 1.69
CA GLU A 133 -0.09 -0.19 2.01
C GLU A 133 0.61 0.37 0.77
N THR A 134 1.01 -0.51 -0.14
CA THR A 134 1.63 -0.09 -1.41
C THR A 134 0.64 0.65 -2.30
N LEU A 135 -0.60 0.16 -2.44
CA LEU A 135 -1.64 0.80 -3.23
C LEU A 135 -2.08 2.14 -2.65
N GLU A 136 -2.21 2.25 -1.33
CA GLU A 136 -2.48 3.52 -0.64
C GLU A 136 -1.37 4.54 -0.89
N SER A 137 -0.12 4.11 -0.81
CA SER A 137 1.04 4.96 -1.11
C SER A 137 1.02 5.43 -2.57
N ARG A 138 0.68 4.55 -3.52
CA ARG A 138 0.55 4.92 -4.94
C ARG A 138 -0.60 5.90 -5.19
N ALA A 139 -1.77 5.66 -4.59
CA ALA A 139 -2.90 6.59 -4.68
C ALA A 139 -2.52 7.99 -4.18
N LYS A 140 -1.86 8.08 -3.02
CA LYS A 140 -1.33 9.35 -2.47
C LYS A 140 -0.35 10.04 -3.41
N ILE A 141 0.52 9.28 -4.10
CA ILE A 141 1.45 9.83 -5.10
C ILE A 141 0.68 10.47 -6.26
N TYR A 142 -0.31 9.77 -6.82
CA TYR A 142 -1.08 10.29 -7.95
C TYR A 142 -1.93 11.50 -7.57
N GLU A 143 -2.54 11.48 -6.39
CA GLU A 143 -3.29 12.62 -5.85
C GLU A 143 -2.40 13.85 -5.69
N ARG A 144 -1.19 13.69 -5.11
CA ARG A 144 -0.23 14.79 -4.96
C ARG A 144 0.26 15.30 -6.31
N GLY A 145 0.52 14.40 -7.27
CA GLY A 145 0.89 14.76 -8.64
C GLY A 145 -0.20 15.57 -9.33
N TYR A 146 -1.46 15.14 -9.20
CA TYR A 146 -2.62 15.87 -9.71
C TYR A 146 -2.71 17.28 -9.11
N GLN A 147 -2.61 17.40 -7.79
CA GLN A 147 -2.70 18.69 -7.10
C GLN A 147 -1.59 19.65 -7.52
N ALA A 148 -0.35 19.16 -7.69
CA ALA A 148 0.77 19.96 -8.15
C ALA A 148 0.53 20.49 -9.58
N MET A 149 0.11 19.62 -10.50
CA MET A 149 -0.22 20.00 -11.88
C MET A 149 -1.39 20.99 -11.96
N SER A 150 -2.43 20.78 -11.15
CA SER A 150 -3.61 21.64 -11.13
C SER A 150 -3.27 23.05 -10.67
N ARG A 151 -2.42 23.20 -9.63
CA ARG A 151 -1.95 24.51 -9.16
C ARG A 151 -1.15 25.24 -10.23
N GLU A 152 -0.31 24.51 -10.95
CA GLU A 152 0.53 25.07 -12.01
C GLU A 152 -0.29 25.55 -13.21
N LEU A 153 -1.33 24.79 -13.60
CA LEU A 153 -2.28 25.23 -14.63
C LEU A 153 -2.96 26.54 -14.24
N SER A 154 -3.48 26.63 -13.00
CA SER A 154 -4.12 27.84 -12.50
C SER A 154 -3.17 29.04 -12.45
N ARG A 155 -1.90 28.83 -12.09
CA ARG A 155 -0.87 29.88 -12.14
C ARG A 155 -0.70 30.43 -13.56
N LYS A 156 -0.53 29.55 -14.55
CA LYS A 156 -0.37 29.94 -15.96
C LYS A 156 -1.59 30.67 -16.51
N GLU A 157 -2.80 30.24 -16.13
CA GLU A 157 -4.04 30.91 -16.53
C GLU A 157 -4.18 32.32 -15.94
N MET A 158 -3.70 32.54 -14.70
CA MET A 158 -3.67 33.88 -14.09
C MET A 158 -2.64 34.79 -14.77
N GLU A 159 -1.45 34.26 -15.07
CA GLU A 159 -0.40 35.00 -15.79
C GLU A 159 -0.89 35.44 -17.18
N ALA A 160 -1.55 34.55 -17.91
CA ALA A 160 -2.11 34.85 -19.23
C ALA A 160 -3.25 35.89 -19.22
N LYS A 161 -3.96 36.08 -18.10
CA LYS A 161 -5.01 37.10 -17.93
C LYS A 161 -4.46 38.47 -17.54
N THR A 162 -3.22 38.53 -17.06
CA THR A 162 -2.60 39.76 -16.54
C THR A 162 -1.64 40.39 -17.56
N GLN A 163 -1.30 39.67 -18.63
CA GLN A 163 -0.61 40.18 -19.83
C GLN A 163 -1.62 40.72 -20.85
#